data_AF-Q0U2H0-F1
#
_entry.id   AF-Q0U2H0-F1
#
_cell.length_a   1.000
_cell.length_b   1.000
_cell.length_c   1.000
_cell.angle_alpha   90.00
_cell.angle_beta   90.00
_cell.angle_gamma   90.00
#
_symmetry.space_group_name_H-M   'P 1'
#
loop_
_entity.id
_entity.type
_entity.pdbx_description
1 polymer ?
#
loop_
_entity_poly.entity_id
_entity_poly.type
_entity_poly.pdbx_seq_one_letter_code
_entity_poly.pdbx_strand_id
1 'polypeptide(L)'
;MDRSEKVEVLKRILRAPQLRAALGSLTEALKTGALPTVAQGLNIDVEHGGYMRGGAMPLGGGEAVKAFLEGVKKTVEKESKEEGDDDMDTS
;
A
#
# COMPACT_ATOMS: atom_id res chain seq x y z
N MET A 1 -18.70 -14.56 11.14
CA MET A 1 -18.58 -14.61 9.67
C MET A 1 -17.67 -15.76 9.31
N ASP A 2 -18.18 -16.69 8.51
CA ASP A 2 -17.37 -17.73 7.90
C ASP A 2 -16.32 -17.10 6.95
N ARG A 3 -15.19 -17.79 6.70
CA ARG A 3 -14.14 -17.30 5.79
C ARG A 3 -14.71 -16.99 4.40
N SER A 4 -15.65 -17.81 3.94
CA SER A 4 -16.28 -17.65 2.62
C SER A 4 -17.11 -16.37 2.54
N GLU A 5 -17.85 -16.04 3.61
CA GLU A 5 -18.62 -14.80 3.71
C GLU A 5 -17.71 -13.57 3.70
N LYS A 6 -16.59 -13.61 4.45
CA LYS A 6 -15.60 -12.51 4.45
C LYS A 6 -15.05 -12.26 3.05
N VAL A 7 -14.72 -13.33 2.31
CA VAL A 7 -14.22 -13.25 0.93
C VAL A 7 -15.29 -12.68 0.00
N GLU A 8 -16.56 -13.07 0.17
CA GLU A 8 -17.66 -12.55 -0.64
C GLU A 8 -17.88 -11.05 -0.44
N VAL A 9 -17.86 -10.60 0.82
CA VAL A 9 -17.94 -9.17 1.18
C VAL A 9 -16.81 -8.39 0.50
N LEU A 10 -15.57 -8.88 0.56
CA LEU A 10 -14.43 -8.25 -0.11
C LEU A 10 -14.62 -8.17 -1.63
N LYS A 11 -15.08 -9.24 -2.28
CA LYS A 11 -15.37 -9.24 -3.73
C LYS A 11 -16.41 -8.17 -4.11
N ARG A 12 -17.40 -7.94 -3.25
CA ARG A 12 -18.40 -6.89 -3.46
C ARG A 12 -17.81 -5.50 -3.31
N ILE A 13 -16.99 -5.27 -2.27
CA ILE A 13 -16.30 -4.00 -2.04
C ILE A 13 -15.39 -3.65 -3.22
N LEU A 14 -14.63 -4.62 -3.74
CA LEU A 14 -13.72 -4.42 -4.88
C LEU A 14 -14.41 -3.91 -6.16
N ARG A 15 -15.72 -4.19 -6.32
CA ARG A 15 -16.51 -3.76 -7.47
C ARG A 15 -17.33 -2.50 -7.20
N ALA A 16 -17.30 -2.00 -5.97
CA ALA A 16 -18.19 -0.95 -5.53
C ALA A 16 -17.72 0.44 -6.03
N PRO A 17 -18.64 1.30 -6.51
CA PRO A 17 -18.29 2.63 -7.02
C PRO A 17 -17.53 3.49 -6.01
N GLN A 18 -17.89 3.39 -4.72
CA GLN A 18 -17.25 4.16 -3.65
C GLN A 18 -15.77 3.80 -3.47
N LEU A 19 -15.40 2.53 -3.68
CA LEU A 19 -13.98 2.15 -3.62
C LEU A 19 -13.22 2.78 -4.76
N ARG A 20 -13.77 2.75 -5.98
CA ARG A 20 -13.15 3.38 -7.16
C ARG A 20 -12.98 4.89 -6.96
N ALA A 21 -13.98 5.56 -6.40
CA ALA A 21 -13.92 6.99 -6.10
C ALA A 21 -12.84 7.30 -5.03
N ALA A 22 -12.78 6.50 -3.96
CA ALA A 22 -11.75 6.64 -2.93
C ALA A 22 -10.34 6.44 -3.50
N LEU A 23 -10.14 5.46 -4.38
CA LEU A 23 -8.85 5.24 -5.06
C LEU A 23 -8.49 6.39 -6.01
N GLY A 24 -9.48 7.00 -6.68
CA GLY A 24 -9.27 8.21 -7.48
C GLY A 24 -8.79 9.38 -6.62
N SER A 25 -9.44 9.63 -5.48
CA SER A 25 -9.03 10.67 -4.53
C SER A 25 -7.63 10.40 -3.95
N LEU A 26 -7.33 9.14 -3.62
CA LEU A 26 -6.01 8.73 -3.15
C LEU A 26 -4.94 8.99 -4.22
N THR A 27 -5.20 8.59 -5.47
CA THR A 27 -4.27 8.77 -6.59
C THR A 27 -3.95 10.26 -6.80
N GLU A 28 -4.94 11.13 -6.67
CA GLU A 28 -4.72 12.57 -6.80
C GLU A 28 -3.88 13.13 -5.64
N ALA A 29 -4.15 12.72 -4.40
CA ALA A 29 -3.35 13.11 -3.25
C ALA A 29 -1.88 12.67 -3.39
N LEU A 30 -1.63 11.47 -3.92
CA LEU A 30 -0.27 11.01 -4.20
C LEU A 30 0.43 11.91 -5.24
N LYS A 31 -0.26 12.27 -6.32
CA LYS A 31 0.30 13.16 -7.36
C LYS A 31 0.64 14.55 -6.84
N THR A 32 -0.10 15.06 -5.86
CA THR A 32 0.15 16.38 -5.27
C THR A 32 1.28 16.38 -4.24
N GLY A 33 1.89 15.22 -3.94
CA GLY A 33 3.02 15.12 -3.03
C GLY A 33 2.68 14.57 -1.64
N ALA A 34 1.49 14.01 -1.44
CA ALA A 34 1.10 13.43 -0.15
C ALA A 34 1.66 12.02 0.09
N LEU A 35 2.53 11.51 -0.79
CA LEU A 35 3.07 10.16 -0.71
C LEU A 35 3.71 9.82 0.66
N PRO A 36 4.57 10.66 1.27
CA PRO A 36 5.15 10.35 2.58
C PRO A 36 4.09 10.13 3.66
N THR A 37 3.13 11.05 3.77
CA THR A 37 2.06 10.99 4.78
C THR A 37 1.16 9.78 4.60
N VAL A 38 0.79 9.48 3.35
CA VAL A 38 -0.06 8.33 3.03
C VAL A 38 0.66 7.01 3.30
N ALA A 39 1.92 6.88 2.85
CA ALA A 39 2.70 5.66 3.07
C ALA A 39 2.90 5.39 4.56
N GLN A 40 3.20 6.43 5.35
CA GLN A 40 3.29 6.31 6.80
C GLN A 40 1.95 5.90 7.43
N GLY A 41 0.85 6.55 7.05
CA GLY A 41 -0.48 6.26 7.59
C GLY A 41 -0.99 4.85 7.29
N LEU A 42 -0.51 4.24 6.21
CA LEU A 42 -0.84 2.87 5.80
C LEU A 42 0.28 1.87 6.12
N ASN A 43 1.36 2.30 6.77
CA ASN A 43 2.54 1.50 7.09
C ASN A 43 3.16 0.77 5.88
N ILE A 44 3.27 1.46 4.74
CA ILE A 44 3.80 0.92 3.49
C ILE A 44 5.28 1.28 3.35
N ASP A 45 6.11 0.29 3.06
CA ASP A 45 7.55 0.45 2.79
C ASP A 45 7.78 1.02 1.38
N VAL A 46 7.80 2.35 1.27
CA VAL A 46 8.12 3.09 0.04
C VAL A 46 9.57 3.57 0.03
N GLU A 47 10.19 3.60 -1.14
CA GLU A 47 11.57 4.08 -1.28
C GLU A 47 11.74 5.50 -0.74
N HIS A 48 12.83 5.71 0.01
CA HIS A 48 13.18 7.00 0.61
C HIS A 48 12.05 7.66 1.42
N GLY A 49 11.10 6.87 1.94
CA GLY A 49 9.95 7.38 2.70
C GLY A 49 9.01 8.26 1.86
N GLY A 50 9.04 8.15 0.53
CA GLY A 50 8.23 8.96 -0.38
C GLY A 50 8.83 10.33 -0.72
N TYR A 51 10.10 10.55 -0.40
CA TYR A 51 10.85 11.77 -0.76
C TYR A 51 11.78 11.54 -1.94
N MET A 52 12.13 12.60 -2.64
CA MET A 52 13.15 12.53 -3.69
C MET A 52 14.52 12.15 -3.10
N ARG A 53 15.30 11.37 -3.86
CA ARG A 53 16.63 10.94 -3.44
C ARG A 53 17.54 12.15 -3.17
N GLY A 54 18.00 12.28 -1.93
CA GLY A 54 18.92 13.35 -1.51
C GLY A 54 18.25 14.71 -1.27
N GLY A 55 16.93 14.77 -1.15
CA GLY A 55 16.20 16.02 -0.88
C GLY A 55 15.08 15.85 0.15
N ALA A 56 14.57 16.98 0.65
CA ALA A 56 13.41 17.03 1.54
C ALA A 56 12.07 17.24 0.80
N MET A 57 12.13 17.32 -0.54
CA MET A 57 10.95 17.53 -1.36
C MET A 57 10.21 16.20 -1.57
N PRO A 58 8.87 16.17 -1.37
CA PRO A 58 8.08 14.97 -1.58
C PRO A 58 8.03 14.58 -3.05
N LEU A 59 8.01 13.27 -3.33
CA LEU A 59 7.72 12.75 -4.67
C LEU A 59 6.30 13.12 -5.06
N GLY A 60 6.13 13.56 -6.31
CA GLY A 60 4.82 13.94 -6.88
C GLY A 60 4.58 13.33 -8.26
N GLY A 61 3.47 13.72 -8.87
CA GLY A 61 3.08 13.29 -10.21
C GLY A 61 2.93 11.77 -10.35
N GLY A 62 3.18 11.27 -11.57
CA GLY A 62 3.08 9.83 -11.86
C GLY A 62 4.13 8.97 -11.15
N GLU A 63 5.27 9.56 -10.80
CA GLU A 63 6.36 8.89 -10.10
C GLU A 63 5.95 8.51 -8.67
N ALA A 64 5.26 9.41 -7.96
CA ALA A 64 4.72 9.13 -6.64
C ALA A 64 3.74 7.94 -6.63
N VAL A 65 2.88 7.86 -7.64
CA VAL A 65 1.93 6.75 -7.78
C VAL A 65 2.67 5.44 -8.02
N LYS A 66 3.71 5.46 -8.86
CA LYS A 66 4.52 4.27 -9.14
C LYS A 66 5.26 3.78 -7.88
N ALA A 67 5.93 4.69 -7.17
CA ALA A 67 6.64 4.37 -5.94
C ALA A 67 5.71 3.78 -4.86
N PHE A 68 4.48 4.30 -4.75
CA PHE A 68 3.47 3.73 -3.86
C PHE A 68 3.11 2.29 -4.23
N LEU A 69 2.83 2.01 -5.50
CA LEU A 69 2.44 0.68 -5.96
C LEU A 69 3.57 -0.35 -5.75
N GLU A 70 4.81 0.05 -6.02
CA GLU A 70 6.00 -0.78 -5.76
C GLU A 70 6.15 -1.06 -4.25
N GLY A 71 5.97 -0.02 -3.41
CA GLY A 71 6.02 -0.17 -1.96
C GLY A 71 4.93 -1.08 -1.39
N VAL A 72 3.69 -0.97 -1.87
CA VAL A 72 2.59 -1.87 -1.48
C VAL A 72 2.94 -3.31 -1.81
N LYS A 73 3.42 -3.56 -3.03
CA LYS A 73 3.76 -4.91 -3.48
C LYS A 73 4.87 -5.53 -2.61
N LYS A 74 5.92 -4.75 -2.34
CA LYS A 74 7.04 -5.16 -1.49
C LYS A 74 6.60 -5.43 -0.04
N THR A 75 5.69 -4.62 0.49
CA THR A 75 5.18 -4.77 1.87
C THR A 75 4.41 -6.08 2.01
N VAL A 76 3.48 -6.37 1.09
CA VAL A 76 2.70 -7.63 1.10
C VAL A 76 3.60 -8.85 0.88
N GLU A 77 4.58 -8.77 -0.02
CA GLU A 77 5.54 -9.87 -0.25
C GLU A 77 6.41 -10.15 0.98
N LYS A 78 6.69 -9.15 1.83
CA LYS A 78 7.40 -9.34 3.10
C LYS A 78 6.50 -9.99 4.15
N GLU A 79 5.30 -9.46 4.35
CA GLU A 79 4.32 -10.04 5.30
C GLU A 79 4.06 -11.52 4.99
N SER A 80 3.92 -11.87 3.70
CA SER A 80 3.70 -13.25 3.27
C SER A 80 4.91 -14.18 3.51
N LYS A 81 6.12 -13.63 3.61
CA LYS A 81 7.34 -14.41 3.89
C LYS A 81 7.57 -14.55 5.39
N GLU A 82 7.27 -13.52 6.17
CA GLU A 82 7.37 -13.53 7.64
C GLU A 82 6.37 -14.52 8.27
N GLU A 83 5.17 -14.65 7.71
CA GLU A 83 4.21 -15.70 8.15
C GLU A 83 4.65 -17.14 7.82
N GLY A 84 5.70 -17.34 7.00
CA GLY A 84 6.21 -18.66 6.60
C GLY A 84 7.42 -19.17 7.37
N ASP A 85 8.05 -18.35 8.22
CA ASP A 85 9.29 -18.67 8.94
C ASP A 85 9.08 -18.98 10.45
N ASP A 86 7.86 -18.83 10.98
CA ASP A 86 7.54 -19.13 12.40
C ASP A 86 7.35 -20.63 12.71
N ASP A 87 7.63 -21.53 11.76
CA ASP A 87 7.51 -23.00 11.93
C ASP A 87 8.87 -23.73 11.83
N MET A 88 10.00 -23.04 12.03
CA MET A 88 11.32 -23.69 12.16
C MET A 88 12.07 -23.32 13.45
N ASP A 89 12.28 -24.37 14.24
CA ASP A 89 13.29 -24.59 15.28
C ASP A 89 13.10 -23.94 16.66
N THR A 90 12.25 -24.56 17.47
CA THR A 90 12.54 -24.76 18.89
C THR A 90 13.12 -26.17 19.10
N SER A 91 14.44 -26.29 19.01
CA SER A 91 15.19 -27.43 19.57
C SER A 91 15.27 -27.36 21.10
#